data_AF-A0A931CEW2-F1
#
_entry.id   AF-A0A931CEW2-F1
#
_cell.length_a   1.000
_cell.length_b   1.000
_cell.length_c   1.000
_cell.angle_alpha   90.00
_cell.angle_beta   90.00
_cell.angle_gamma   90.00
#
_symmetry.space_group_name_H-M   'P 1'
#
loop_
_entity.id
_entity.type
_entity.pdbx_description
1 polymer ?
#
loop_
_entity_poly.entity_id
_entity_poly.type
_entity_poly.pdbx_seq_one_letter_code
_entity_poly.pdbx_strand_id
1 'polypeptide(L)'
;MMRDGYVVTWQGQEYDAAPEGDRVRIYATNPAEGFQEVKPGRYVRVLEPDEYEEIAYVRTLCTWRGEPFIVLAEADSWLRLEYTGGRAPVARRLGLEEFDYGVYQGWAPAHEVRDRYEHRI
;
A
#
# COMPACT_ATOMS: atom_id res chain seq x y z
N MET A 1 -7.06 0.15 -8.26
CA MET A 1 -6.63 0.89 -7.06
C MET A 1 -5.52 0.10 -6.42
N MET A 2 -4.43 0.76 -6.02
CA MET A 2 -3.36 0.16 -5.24
C MET A 2 -3.54 0.52 -3.77
N ARG A 3 -3.05 -0.36 -2.92
CA ARG A 3 -2.96 -0.19 -1.47
C ARG A 3 -1.56 -0.60 -1.01
N ASP A 4 -0.94 0.29 -0.26
CA ASP A 4 0.35 0.10 0.41
C ASP A 4 0.28 0.82 1.76
N GLY A 5 0.07 0.07 2.83
CA GLY A 5 -0.16 0.64 4.15
C GLY A 5 -0.86 -0.30 5.12
N TYR A 6 -1.04 0.18 6.35
CA TYR A 6 -1.76 -0.58 7.38
C TYR A 6 -3.26 -0.49 7.16
N VAL A 7 -3.94 -1.60 7.44
CA VAL A 7 -5.40 -1.66 7.55
C VAL A 7 -5.77 -2.27 8.90
N VAL A 8 -6.91 -1.85 9.42
CA VAL A 8 -7.49 -2.38 10.65
C VAL A 8 -8.92 -2.83 10.39
N THR A 9 -9.28 -4.00 10.89
CA THR A 9 -10.67 -4.42 10.99
C THR A 9 -11.21 -3.96 12.34
N TRP A 10 -12.28 -3.17 12.31
CA TRP A 10 -12.97 -2.66 13.48
C TRP A 10 -14.48 -2.70 13.25
N GLN A 11 -15.24 -3.32 14.16
CA GLN A 11 -16.69 -3.49 14.04
C GLN A 11 -17.11 -4.20 12.74
N GLY A 12 -16.27 -5.13 12.26
CA GLY A 12 -16.50 -5.87 11.03
C GLY A 12 -16.29 -5.08 9.73
N GLN A 13 -15.74 -3.87 9.81
CA GLN A 13 -15.38 -3.04 8.66
C GLN A 13 -13.87 -2.79 8.64
N GLU A 14 -13.29 -2.81 7.44
CA GLU A 14 -11.88 -2.47 7.24
C GLU A 14 -11.70 -0.96 7.03
N TYR A 15 -10.67 -0.41 7.68
CA TYR A 15 -10.26 0.99 7.58
C TYR A 15 -8.76 1.10 7.24
N ASP A 16 -8.40 2.10 6.45
CA ASP A 16 -7.00 2.50 6.32
C ASP A 16 -6.50 2.99 7.68
N ALA A 17 -5.26 2.62 8.01
CA ALA A 17 -4.73 2.78 9.35
C ALA A 17 -3.29 3.34 9.36
N ALA A 18 -2.93 3.95 10.49
CA ALA A 18 -1.56 4.36 10.80
C ALA A 18 -1.24 3.99 12.26
N PRO A 19 -0.22 3.14 12.50
CA PRO A 19 0.25 2.85 13.85
C PRO A 19 0.69 4.12 14.58
N GLU A 20 0.35 4.21 15.87
CA GLU A 20 0.70 5.32 16.75
C GLU A 20 1.08 4.78 18.14
N GLY A 21 2.34 4.34 18.27
CA GLY A 21 2.78 3.62 19.46
C GLY A 21 2.16 2.22 19.51
N ASP A 22 1.46 1.92 20.59
CA ASP A 22 0.63 0.72 20.77
C ASP A 22 -0.78 0.87 20.17
N ARG A 23 -1.24 2.11 19.98
CA ARG A 23 -2.55 2.43 19.40
C ARG A 23 -2.51 2.47 17.89
N VAL A 24 -3.68 2.60 17.29
CA VAL A 24 -3.81 2.76 15.84
C VAL A 24 -4.81 3.86 15.50
N ARG A 25 -4.45 4.72 14.54
CA ARG A 25 -5.38 5.68 13.94
C ARG A 25 -6.04 5.06 12.72
N ILE A 26 -7.36 5.01 12.71
CA ILE A 26 -8.15 4.64 11.53
C ILE A 26 -8.75 5.87 10.87
N TYR A 27 -8.93 5.82 9.55
CA TYR A 27 -9.42 6.94 8.76
C TYR A 27 -10.72 6.60 8.02
N ALA A 28 -11.62 7.58 7.94
CA ALA A 28 -12.83 7.51 7.13
C ALA A 28 -12.94 8.76 6.23
N THR A 29 -13.63 8.60 5.10
CA THR A 29 -13.92 9.69 4.15
C THR A 29 -15.26 10.38 4.41
N ASN A 30 -16.09 9.80 5.27
CA ASN A 30 -17.40 10.34 5.67
C ASN A 30 -17.47 10.47 7.19
N PRO A 31 -18.29 11.40 7.73
CA PRO A 31 -18.55 11.46 9.16
C PRO A 31 -19.07 10.12 9.68
N ALA A 32 -18.54 9.68 10.81
CA ALA A 32 -18.96 8.46 11.50
C ALA A 32 -18.89 8.68 13.01
N GLU A 33 -19.66 7.90 13.76
CA GLU A 33 -19.70 8.02 15.22
C GLU A 33 -18.31 7.80 15.82
N GLY A 34 -17.92 8.72 16.71
CA GLY A 34 -16.63 8.65 17.40
C GLY A 34 -15.41 8.92 16.52
N PHE A 35 -15.59 9.39 15.28
CA PHE A 35 -14.53 9.98 14.48
C PHE A 35 -14.53 11.51 14.60
N GLN A 36 -13.34 12.10 14.60
CA GLN A 36 -13.12 13.54 14.57
C GLN A 36 -12.70 13.99 13.16
N GLU A 37 -13.29 15.06 12.65
CA GLU A 37 -12.84 15.67 11.40
C GLU A 37 -11.51 16.41 11.61
N VAL A 38 -10.49 16.05 10.82
CA VAL A 38 -9.17 16.70 10.87
C VAL A 38 -8.90 17.58 9.66
N LYS A 39 -9.56 17.29 8.54
CA LYS A 39 -9.61 18.10 7.31
C LYS A 39 -10.95 17.81 6.61
N PRO A 40 -11.45 18.72 5.74
CA PRO A 40 -12.66 18.45 4.97
C PRO A 40 -12.61 17.08 4.27
N GLY A 41 -13.58 16.21 4.59
CA GLY A 41 -13.66 14.86 4.03
C GLY A 41 -12.63 13.86 4.57
N ARG A 42 -11.97 14.16 5.68
CA ARG A 42 -11.02 13.27 6.36
C ARG A 42 -11.29 13.24 7.85
N TYR A 43 -11.75 12.08 8.30
CA TYR A 43 -12.13 11.82 9.68
C TYR A 43 -11.18 10.79 10.28
N VAL A 44 -10.82 10.94 11.55
CA VAL A 44 -9.90 10.05 12.26
C VAL A 44 -10.49 9.57 13.57
N ARG A 45 -10.20 8.32 13.92
CA ARG A 45 -10.43 7.76 15.26
C ARG A 45 -9.16 7.05 15.71
N VAL A 46 -8.80 7.19 16.98
CA VAL A 46 -7.75 6.40 17.62
C VAL A 46 -8.41 5.21 18.28
N LEU A 47 -7.86 4.01 18.06
CA LEU A 47 -8.26 2.77 18.72
C LEU A 47 -7.13 2.27 19.62
N GLU A 48 -7.52 1.81 20.80
CA GLU A 48 -6.67 1.04 21.71
C GLU A 48 -6.47 -0.40 21.19
N PRO A 49 -5.41 -1.12 21.61
CA PRO A 49 -5.10 -2.48 21.14
C PRO A 49 -6.23 -3.51 21.26
N ASP A 50 -7.13 -3.33 22.23
CA ASP A 50 -8.24 -4.24 22.52
C ASP A 50 -9.56 -3.83 21.85
N GLU A 51 -9.59 -2.71 21.12
CA GLU A 51 -10.79 -2.25 20.43
C GLU A 51 -10.98 -2.85 19.03
N TYR A 52 -9.91 -3.36 18.39
CA TYR A 52 -9.94 -3.86 17.01
C TYR A 52 -9.75 -5.37 16.89
N GLU A 53 -10.26 -5.95 15.80
CA GLU A 53 -10.19 -7.39 15.58
C GLU A 53 -8.86 -7.83 14.95
N GLU A 54 -8.34 -7.06 13.99
CA GLU A 54 -7.13 -7.39 13.25
C GLU A 54 -6.44 -6.11 12.77
N ILE A 55 -5.10 -6.11 12.76
CA ILE A 55 -4.28 -5.16 12.02
C ILE A 55 -3.37 -5.91 11.06
N ALA A 56 -3.24 -5.44 9.82
CA ALA A 56 -2.36 -6.03 8.82
C ALA A 56 -1.66 -4.95 8.02
N TYR A 57 -0.47 -5.24 7.51
CA TYR A 57 0.17 -4.41 6.48
C TYR A 57 -0.17 -4.99 5.11
N VAL A 58 -0.80 -4.18 4.25
CA VAL A 58 -1.22 -4.58 2.90
C VAL A 58 -0.28 -3.97 1.87
N ARG A 59 0.16 -4.79 0.91
CA ARG A 59 0.87 -4.34 -0.30
C ARG A 59 0.15 -4.82 -1.55
N THR A 60 0.16 -4.00 -2.60
CA THR A 60 -0.26 -4.43 -3.93
C THR A 60 0.92 -5.03 -4.67
N LEU A 61 0.83 -6.32 -5.00
CA LEU A 61 1.80 -7.04 -5.81
C LEU A 61 1.33 -7.11 -7.26
N CYS A 62 2.28 -7.27 -8.18
CA CYS A 62 1.99 -7.46 -9.59
C CYS A 62 3.14 -8.12 -10.35
N THR A 63 2.87 -8.48 -11.61
CA THR A 63 3.88 -8.92 -12.58
C THR A 63 4.03 -7.87 -13.69
N TRP A 64 5.26 -7.54 -14.06
CA TRP A 64 5.55 -6.71 -15.23
C TRP A 64 6.73 -7.29 -16.02
N ARG A 65 6.55 -7.49 -17.33
CA ARG A 65 7.56 -8.12 -18.22
C ARG A 65 8.08 -9.47 -17.70
N GLY A 66 7.22 -10.24 -17.03
CA GLY A 66 7.51 -11.56 -16.49
C GLY A 66 8.22 -11.58 -15.14
N GLU A 67 8.44 -10.43 -14.51
CA GLU A 67 9.16 -10.29 -13.25
C GLU A 67 8.23 -9.75 -12.15
N PRO A 68 8.46 -10.09 -10.86
CA PRO A 68 7.60 -9.70 -9.74
C PRO A 68 7.92 -8.31 -9.19
N PHE A 69 6.87 -7.57 -8.81
CA PHE A 69 6.95 -6.21 -8.28
C PHE A 69 5.95 -5.93 -7.16
N ILE A 70 6.25 -4.91 -6.35
CA ILE A 70 5.28 -4.17 -5.53
C ILE A 70 4.90 -2.88 -6.27
N VAL A 71 3.62 -2.49 -6.22
CA VAL A 71 3.14 -1.18 -6.71
C VAL A 71 3.27 -0.15 -5.59
N LEU A 72 4.05 0.89 -5.81
CA LEU A 72 4.33 1.95 -4.83
C LEU A 72 3.45 3.20 -5.03
N ALA A 73 3.05 3.49 -6.27
CA ALA A 73 2.23 4.66 -6.58
C ALA A 73 1.50 4.48 -7.92
N GLU A 74 0.41 5.23 -8.09
CA GLU A 74 -0.26 5.40 -9.38
C GLU A 74 -0.23 6.89 -9.76
N ALA A 75 0.10 7.18 -11.03
CA ALA A 75 0.04 8.52 -11.60
C ALA A 75 -0.46 8.42 -13.04
N ASP A 76 -1.64 8.99 -13.31
CA ASP A 76 -2.36 8.85 -14.59
C ASP A 76 -2.47 7.38 -15.05
N SER A 77 -1.83 7.04 -16.17
CA SER A 77 -1.79 5.69 -16.75
C SER A 77 -0.50 4.93 -16.42
N TRP A 78 0.24 5.37 -15.40
CA TRP A 78 1.53 4.81 -14.99
C TRP A 78 1.51 4.32 -13.55
N LEU A 79 2.26 3.25 -13.31
CA LEU A 79 2.49 2.68 -11.98
C LEU A 79 3.97 2.77 -11.64
N ARG A 80 4.28 3.28 -10.44
CA ARG A 80 5.63 3.18 -9.88
C ARG A 80 5.77 1.81 -9.26
N LEU A 81 6.77 1.06 -9.69
CA LEU A 81 7.01 -0.31 -9.27
C LEU A 81 8.35 -0.45 -8.56
N GLU A 82 8.43 -1.34 -7.59
CA GLU A 82 9.66 -1.82 -6.96
C GLU A 82 9.85 -3.31 -7.25
N TYR A 83 11.02 -3.68 -7.77
CA TYR A 83 11.33 -5.04 -8.18
C TYR A 83 11.67 -5.93 -6.98
N THR A 84 10.97 -7.06 -6.86
CA THR A 84 11.13 -7.99 -5.74
C THR A 84 11.84 -9.30 -6.10
N GLY A 85 12.28 -9.46 -7.35
CA GLY A 85 12.94 -10.70 -7.81
C GLY A 85 14.40 -10.86 -7.39
N GLY A 86 15.00 -9.87 -6.70
CA GLY A 86 16.31 -10.01 -6.04
C GLY A 86 17.54 -10.17 -6.95
N ARG A 87 17.40 -9.98 -8.26
CA ARG A 87 18.48 -10.17 -9.25
C ARG A 87 18.85 -8.86 -9.97
N ALA A 88 19.92 -8.20 -9.54
CA ALA A 88 20.38 -6.93 -10.14
C ALA A 88 20.57 -6.94 -11.68
N PRO A 89 21.11 -8.00 -12.31
CA PRO A 89 21.19 -8.04 -13.79
C PRO A 89 19.84 -8.02 -14.50
N VAL A 90 18.78 -8.55 -13.86
CA VAL A 90 17.41 -8.51 -14.38
C VAL A 90 16.88 -7.09 -14.30
N ALA A 91 17.01 -6.44 -13.14
CA ALA A 91 16.59 -5.05 -12.94
C ALA A 91 17.23 -4.10 -13.96
N ARG A 92 18.54 -4.23 -14.21
CA ARG A 92 19.26 -3.44 -15.22
C ARG A 92 18.75 -3.68 -16.64
N ARG A 93 18.47 -4.94 -17.00
CA ARG A 93 17.89 -5.28 -18.32
C ARG A 93 16.50 -4.69 -18.52
N LEU A 94 15.72 -4.59 -17.44
CA LEU A 94 14.41 -3.94 -17.45
C LEU A 94 14.48 -2.40 -17.48
N GLY A 95 15.68 -1.82 -17.34
CA GLY A 95 15.88 -0.37 -17.31
C GLY A 95 15.43 0.27 -16.00
N LEU A 96 15.41 -0.48 -14.90
CA LEU A 96 15.08 0.05 -13.58
C LEU A 96 16.24 0.90 -13.04
N GLU A 97 15.87 1.93 -12.29
CA GLU A 97 16.79 2.77 -11.52
C GLU A 97 17.13 2.07 -10.20
N GLU A 98 18.41 2.10 -9.81
CA GLU A 98 18.83 1.70 -8.46
C GLU A 98 18.56 2.87 -7.51
N PHE A 99 17.42 2.83 -6.83
CA PHE A 99 16.95 3.89 -5.94
C PHE A 99 17.74 3.91 -4.62
N ASP A 100 18.10 2.73 -4.12
CA ASP A 100 18.99 2.49 -2.98
C ASP A 100 19.74 1.16 -3.21
N TYR A 101 20.72 0.82 -2.38
CA TYR A 101 21.51 -0.40 -2.51
C TYR A 101 20.62 -1.65 -2.58
N GLY A 102 20.57 -2.29 -3.75
CA GLY A 102 19.75 -3.47 -3.99
C GLY A 102 18.24 -3.21 -4.19
N VAL A 103 17.81 -1.94 -4.16
CA VAL A 103 16.41 -1.53 -4.38
C VAL A 103 16.29 -0.94 -5.79
N TYR A 104 15.47 -1.59 -6.62
CA TYR A 104 15.31 -1.20 -8.02
C TYR A 104 13.88 -0.79 -8.30
N GLN A 105 13.70 0.41 -8.84
CA GLN A 105 12.38 0.98 -9.10
C GLN A 105 12.24 1.54 -10.52
N GLY A 106 11.01 1.67 -10.98
CA GLY A 106 10.73 2.21 -12.31
C GLY A 106 9.26 2.52 -12.52
N TRP A 107 8.96 3.20 -13.62
CA TRP A 107 7.59 3.46 -14.04
C TRP A 107 7.21 2.50 -15.16
N ALA A 108 6.04 1.87 -15.04
CA ALA A 108 5.48 0.98 -16.04
C ALA A 108 4.10 1.49 -16.49
N PRO A 109 3.76 1.41 -17.79
CA PRO A 109 2.39 1.67 -18.22
C PRO A 109 1.43 0.69 -17.56
N ALA A 110 0.35 1.17 -16.96
CA ALA A 110 -0.58 0.36 -16.18
C ALA A 110 -1.19 -0.81 -17.00
N HIS A 111 -1.34 -0.63 -18.32
CA HIS A 111 -1.86 -1.66 -19.22
C HIS A 111 -0.88 -2.81 -19.52
N GLU A 112 0.42 -2.62 -19.24
CA GLU A 112 1.43 -3.68 -19.33
C GLU A 112 1.51 -4.53 -18.06
N VAL A 113 1.03 -4.01 -16.93
CA VAL A 113 1.09 -4.67 -15.61
C VAL A 113 -0.01 -5.71 -15.49
N ARG A 114 0.34 -6.90 -14.99
CA ARG A 114 -0.52 -8.08 -14.87
C ARG A 114 -0.58 -8.57 -13.43
N ASP A 115 -1.51 -9.48 -13.17
CA ASP A 115 -1.62 -10.24 -11.91
C ASP A 115 -1.58 -9.33 -10.67
N ARG A 116 -2.34 -8.24 -10.70
CA ARG A 116 -2.44 -7.31 -9.57
C ARG A 116 -3.27 -7.92 -8.46
N TYR A 117 -2.73 -8.02 -7.25
CA TYR A 117 -3.47 -8.47 -6.06
C TYR A 117 -2.93 -7.84 -4.77
N GLU A 118 -3.77 -7.79 -3.75
CA GLU A 118 -3.39 -7.37 -2.40
C GLU A 118 -2.80 -8.55 -1.62
N HIS A 119 -1.65 -8.33 -0.99
CA HIS A 119 -0.98 -9.27 -0.10
C HIS A 119 -0.94 -8.69 1.32
N ARG A 120 -1.48 -9.45 2.28
CA ARG A 120 -1.47 -9.13 3.71
C ARG A 120 -0.26 -9.79 4.36
N ILE A 121 0.53 -9.01 5.10
CA ILE A 121 1.72 -9.43 5.85
C ILE A 121 1.38 -9.55 7.33
#